data_AF-A0A0P9F0F8-F1
#
_entry.id   AF-A0A0P9F0F8-F1
#
_cell.length_a   1.000
_cell.length_b   1.000
_cell.length_c   1.000
_cell.angle_alpha   90.00
_cell.angle_beta   90.00
_cell.angle_gamma   90.00
#
_symmetry.space_group_name_H-M   'P 1'
#
loop_
_entity.id
_entity.type
_entity.pdbx_description
1 polymer ?
#
loop_
_entity_poly.entity_id
_entity_poly.type
_entity_poly.pdbx_seq_one_letter_code
_entity_poly.pdbx_strand_id
1 'polypeptide(L)'
;MMQAQGQHDAAHERFALADAALRSGALPPLTQKELEGCRALFWLRSGELSSATRWAETYIPSDAPLTPYDYPRIALARTLIAEGKAARAATMLAQLAAEAEDAGYGRFQIWALLLEALAHHMENDTPRALTVLERALALALPEGYTRLFADEGAPMAALLRAAQGRG
;
A
#
# COMPACT_ATOMS: atom_id res chain seq x y z
N MET A 1 -10.11 26.00 -6.21
CA MET A 1 -8.77 25.37 -6.28
C MET A 1 -7.91 25.55 -5.01
N MET A 2 -8.20 26.48 -4.08
CA MET A 2 -7.37 26.71 -2.88
C MET A 2 -7.37 25.58 -1.83
N GLN A 3 -8.41 24.75 -1.76
CA GLN A 3 -8.52 23.70 -0.73
C GLN A 3 -7.59 22.50 -0.95
N ALA A 4 -7.26 22.16 -2.20
CA ALA A 4 -6.32 21.07 -2.49
C ALA A 4 -4.88 21.46 -2.17
N GLN A 5 -4.48 22.71 -2.46
CA GLN A 5 -3.13 23.22 -2.13
C GLN A 5 -2.91 23.31 -0.60
N GLY A 6 -3.89 23.82 0.15
CA GLY A 6 -3.77 23.93 1.61
C GLY A 6 -3.67 22.58 2.35
N GLN A 7 -4.18 21.49 1.76
CA GLN A 7 -4.03 20.14 2.34
C GLN A 7 -2.67 19.51 2.05
N HIS A 8 -2.07 19.78 0.90
CA HIS A 8 -0.71 19.35 0.58
C HIS A 8 0.31 20.08 1.44
N ASP A 9 0.20 21.40 1.59
CA ASP A 9 1.11 22.20 2.41
C ASP A 9 1.07 21.77 3.88
N ALA A 10 -0.13 21.54 4.42
CA ALA A 10 -0.29 21.04 5.80
C ALA A 10 0.24 19.61 5.99
N ALA A 11 0.16 18.75 4.97
CA ALA A 11 0.73 17.40 5.04
C ALA A 11 2.26 17.44 5.03
N HIS A 12 2.86 18.27 4.18
CA HIS A 12 4.31 18.49 4.15
C HIS A 12 4.84 19.02 5.46
N GLU A 13 4.18 20.02 6.04
CA GLU A 13 4.55 20.56 7.36
C GLU A 13 4.48 19.48 8.44
N ARG A 14 3.45 18.62 8.40
CA ARG A 14 3.30 17.54 9.37
C ARG A 14 4.37 16.45 9.23
N PHE A 15 4.79 16.13 8.02
CA PHE A 15 5.93 15.24 7.78
C PHE A 15 7.25 15.86 8.26
N ALA A 16 7.45 17.17 8.05
CA ALA A 16 8.64 17.87 8.55
C ALA A 16 8.71 17.92 10.08
N LEU A 17 7.57 18.11 10.74
CA LEU A 17 7.46 18.04 12.20
C LEU A 17 7.74 16.63 12.73
N ALA A 18 7.23 15.59 12.06
CA ALA A 18 7.51 14.20 12.42
C ALA A 18 9.01 13.86 12.26
N ASP A 19 9.65 14.30 11.18
CA ASP A 19 11.09 14.15 10.98
C ASP A 19 11.90 14.83 12.10
N ALA A 20 11.51 16.04 12.50
CA ALA A 20 12.17 16.76 13.58
C ALA A 20 12.02 16.05 14.93
N ALA A 21 10.82 15.53 15.22
CA ALA A 21 10.55 14.79 16.45
C ALA A 21 11.28 13.44 16.52
N LEU A 22 11.48 12.76 15.37
CA LEU A 22 12.32 11.56 15.28
C LEU A 22 13.78 11.88 15.58
N ARG A 23 14.32 12.95 14.97
CA ARG A 23 15.71 13.40 15.26
C ARG A 23 15.92 13.79 16.71
N SER A 24 14.90 14.33 17.38
CA SER A 24 14.97 14.70 18.78
C SER A 24 14.67 13.56 19.76
N GLY A 25 14.33 12.36 19.27
CA GLY A 25 13.95 11.21 20.10
C GLY A 25 12.61 11.36 20.83
N ALA A 26 11.74 12.27 20.37
CA ALA A 26 10.48 12.62 21.04
C ALA A 26 9.29 11.71 20.66
N LEU A 27 9.45 10.87 19.64
CA LEU A 27 8.47 9.85 19.25
C LEU A 27 8.96 8.46 19.67
N PRO A 28 8.05 7.51 20.00
CA PRO A 28 8.41 6.09 20.01
C PRO A 28 9.08 5.75 18.66
N PRO A 29 9.93 4.70 18.58
CA PRO A 29 10.77 4.50 17.40
C PRO A 29 9.95 4.00 16.21
N LEU A 30 9.12 4.87 15.63
CA LEU A 30 8.86 4.83 14.20
C LEU A 30 10.22 5.01 13.55
N THR A 31 10.62 4.05 12.74
CA THR A 31 11.90 4.19 12.04
C THR A 31 11.73 5.27 10.98
N GLN A 32 12.82 5.99 10.68
CA GLN A 32 12.87 6.94 9.56
C GLN A 32 12.28 6.34 8.27
N LYS A 33 12.51 5.05 8.04
CA LYS A 33 11.97 4.29 6.91
C LYS A 33 10.44 4.25 6.92
N GLU A 34 9.79 3.96 8.05
CA GLU A 34 8.33 3.88 8.14
C GLU A 34 7.67 5.23 7.80
N LEU A 35 8.28 6.34 8.24
CA LEU A 35 7.81 7.70 7.92
C LEU A 35 7.96 8.01 6.42
N GLU A 36 9.06 7.58 5.80
CA GLU A 36 9.27 7.69 4.36
C GLU A 36 8.24 6.88 3.57
N GLY A 37 7.91 5.67 4.02
CA GLY A 37 6.82 4.87 3.43
C GLY A 37 5.47 5.57 3.50
N CYS A 38 5.11 6.14 4.66
CA CYS A 38 3.91 6.96 4.82
C CYS A 38 3.90 8.16 3.86
N ARG A 39 5.03 8.84 3.69
CA ARG A 39 5.17 9.97 2.77
C ARG A 39 4.98 9.55 1.32
N ALA A 40 5.54 8.41 0.92
CA ALA A 40 5.35 7.87 -0.41
C ALA A 40 3.89 7.48 -0.70
N LEU A 41 3.19 6.87 0.26
CA LEU A 41 1.75 6.62 0.16
C LEU A 41 0.94 7.90 0.03
N PHE A 42 1.35 8.97 0.72
CA PHE A 42 0.71 10.28 0.60
C PHE A 42 0.91 10.87 -0.81
N TRP A 43 2.12 10.83 -1.37
CA TRP A 43 2.37 11.29 -2.75
C TRP A 43 1.51 10.54 -3.76
N LEU A 44 1.43 9.21 -3.66
CA LEU A 44 0.60 8.40 -4.55
C LEU A 44 -0.88 8.78 -4.48
N ARG A 45 -1.39 9.02 -3.27
CA ARG A 45 -2.78 9.47 -3.06
C ARG A 45 -3.05 10.87 -3.61
N SER A 46 -2.02 11.72 -3.61
CA SER A 46 -2.06 13.10 -4.08
C SER A 46 -1.83 13.23 -5.59
N GLY A 47 -1.56 12.12 -6.29
CA GLY A 47 -1.23 12.11 -7.72
C GLY A 47 0.21 12.49 -8.05
N GLU A 48 1.08 12.62 -7.04
CA GLU A 48 2.49 12.98 -7.18
C GLU A 48 3.37 11.75 -7.50
N LEU A 49 3.07 11.05 -8.60
CA LEU A 49 3.78 9.83 -8.98
C LEU A 49 5.29 10.04 -9.10
N SER A 50 5.75 11.17 -9.66
CA SER A 50 7.19 11.45 -9.80
C SER A 50 7.94 11.50 -8.47
N SER A 51 7.30 11.97 -7.39
CA SER A 51 7.90 12.00 -6.05
C SER A 51 7.99 10.59 -5.46
N ALA A 52 6.94 9.78 -5.63
CA ALA A 52 6.93 8.37 -5.23
C ALA A 52 7.96 7.53 -5.99
N THR A 53 8.08 7.71 -7.31
CA THR A 53 9.10 7.06 -8.15
C THR A 53 10.51 7.38 -7.67
N ARG A 54 10.86 8.67 -7.49
CA ARG A 54 12.20 9.06 -7.02
C ARG A 54 12.52 8.43 -5.66
N TRP A 55 11.56 8.39 -4.75
CA TRP A 55 11.76 7.72 -3.47
C TRP A 55 11.97 6.21 -3.65
N ALA A 56 11.16 5.55 -4.48
CA ALA A 56 11.28 4.11 -4.74
C ALA A 56 12.62 3.72 -5.37
N GLU A 57 13.24 4.59 -6.17
CA GLU A 57 14.59 4.37 -6.73
C GLU A 57 15.69 4.40 -5.65
N THR A 58 15.49 5.17 -4.58
CA THR A 58 16.44 5.27 -3.46
C THR A 58 16.17 4.27 -2.34
N TYR A 59 14.96 3.70 -2.30
CA TYR A 59 14.53 2.80 -1.23
C TYR A 59 15.17 1.42 -1.39
N ILE A 60 15.89 0.99 -0.35
CA ILE A 60 16.48 -0.34 -0.24
C ILE A 60 15.67 -1.13 0.79
N PRO A 61 14.91 -2.16 0.38
CA PRO A 61 14.21 -3.04 1.31
C PRO A 61 15.16 -3.63 2.35
N SER A 62 14.72 -3.67 3.60
CA SER A 62 15.47 -4.29 4.69
C SER A 62 15.25 -5.80 4.68
N ASP A 63 16.30 -6.58 4.98
CA ASP A 63 16.19 -8.03 5.28
C ASP A 63 15.63 -8.29 6.69
N ALA A 64 15.26 -7.24 7.43
CA ALA A 64 14.63 -7.37 8.73
C ALA A 64 13.26 -8.09 8.61
N PRO A 65 12.84 -8.81 9.67
CA PRO A 65 11.50 -9.37 9.75
C PRO A 65 10.43 -8.31 9.52
N LEU A 66 9.33 -8.73 8.90
CA LEU A 66 8.17 -7.87 8.69
C LEU A 66 7.68 -7.26 10.01
N THR A 67 7.24 -6.01 9.95
CA THR A 67 6.54 -5.33 11.04
C THR A 67 5.13 -4.93 10.58
N PRO A 68 4.17 -4.70 11.48
CA PRO A 68 2.83 -4.25 11.08
C PRO A 68 2.82 -2.81 10.53
N TYR A 69 3.97 -2.12 10.56
CA TYR A 69 4.19 -0.76 10.09
C TYR A 69 5.11 -0.69 8.86
N ASP A 70 5.35 -1.80 8.16
CA ASP A 70 6.22 -1.87 6.96
C ASP A 70 5.55 -1.24 5.72
N TYR A 71 5.04 -0.01 5.90
CA TYR A 71 4.53 0.88 4.89
C TYR A 71 5.49 1.11 3.73
N PRO A 72 6.83 1.12 3.90
CA PRO A 72 7.75 1.27 2.78
C PRO A 72 7.60 0.15 1.74
N ARG A 73 7.50 -1.12 2.14
CA ARG A 73 7.28 -2.19 1.16
C ARG A 73 5.93 -2.04 0.43
N ILE A 74 4.88 -1.64 1.13
CA ILE A 74 3.58 -1.34 0.52
C ILE A 74 3.66 -0.16 -0.47
N ALA A 75 4.34 0.93 -0.08
CA ALA A 75 4.51 2.11 -0.91
C ALA A 75 5.33 1.82 -2.17
N LEU A 76 6.38 1.01 -2.06
CA LEU A 76 7.16 0.53 -3.19
C LEU A 76 6.26 -0.26 -4.16
N ALA A 77 5.48 -1.21 -3.66
CA ALA A 77 4.58 -2.00 -4.49
C ALA A 77 3.55 -1.13 -5.23
N ARG A 78 2.91 -0.19 -4.54
CA ARG A 78 1.96 0.74 -5.19
C ARG A 78 2.63 1.63 -6.23
N THR A 79 3.87 2.05 -5.98
CA THR A 79 4.65 2.83 -6.95
C THR A 79 4.91 1.98 -8.20
N LEU A 80 5.35 0.73 -8.04
CA LEU A 80 5.55 -0.20 -9.16
C LEU A 80 4.26 -0.41 -9.97
N ILE A 81 3.11 -0.58 -9.31
CA ILE A 81 1.80 -0.69 -9.96
C ILE A 81 1.50 0.58 -10.79
N ALA A 82 1.67 1.77 -10.20
CA ALA A 82 1.43 3.04 -10.87
C ALA A 82 2.40 3.30 -12.05
N GLU A 83 3.60 2.73 -12.01
CA GLU A 83 4.58 2.76 -13.10
C GLU A 83 4.33 1.71 -14.19
N GLY A 84 3.26 0.91 -14.10
CA GLY A 84 2.97 -0.17 -15.04
C GLY A 84 3.86 -1.41 -14.89
N LYS A 85 4.61 -1.52 -13.79
CA LYS A 85 5.45 -2.68 -13.45
C LYS A 85 4.65 -3.68 -12.59
N ALA A 86 3.40 -3.94 -12.96
CA ALA A 86 2.45 -4.67 -12.11
C ALA A 86 2.84 -6.13 -11.90
N ALA A 87 3.40 -6.81 -12.91
CA ALA A 87 3.96 -8.17 -12.73
C ALA A 87 5.00 -8.25 -11.60
N ARG A 88 5.93 -7.29 -11.52
CA ARG A 88 6.95 -7.23 -10.44
C ARG A 88 6.29 -6.95 -9.09
N ALA A 89 5.32 -6.05 -9.05
CA ALA A 89 4.57 -5.74 -7.84
C ALA A 89 3.82 -6.98 -7.33
N ALA A 90 3.17 -7.75 -8.21
CA ALA A 90 2.43 -8.95 -7.84
C ALA A 90 3.33 -10.00 -7.16
N THR A 91 4.52 -10.28 -7.71
CA THR A 91 5.48 -11.21 -7.08
C THR A 91 5.89 -10.76 -5.68
N MET A 92 6.20 -9.48 -5.52
CA MET A 92 6.62 -8.90 -4.25
C MET A 92 5.47 -8.90 -3.21
N LEU A 93 4.24 -8.62 -3.66
CA LEU A 93 3.07 -8.58 -2.78
C LEU A 93 2.64 -9.97 -2.33
N ALA A 94 2.77 -11.00 -3.18
CA ALA A 94 2.53 -12.38 -2.80
C ALA A 94 3.48 -12.84 -1.68
N GLN A 95 4.77 -12.48 -1.78
CA GLN A 95 5.76 -12.73 -0.72
C GLN A 95 5.39 -11.99 0.57
N LEU A 96 5.04 -10.71 0.45
CA LEU A 96 4.69 -9.87 1.58
C LEU A 96 3.43 -10.35 2.30
N ALA A 97 2.43 -10.86 1.56
CA ALA A 97 1.22 -11.44 2.13
C ALA A 97 1.53 -12.73 2.90
N ALA A 98 2.44 -13.58 2.41
CA ALA A 98 2.88 -14.77 3.13
C ALA A 98 3.67 -14.42 4.40
N GLU A 99 4.59 -13.46 4.34
CA GLU A 99 5.31 -12.98 5.53
C GLU A 99 4.35 -12.42 6.59
N ALA A 100 3.30 -11.71 6.17
CA ALA A 100 2.28 -11.16 7.07
C ALA A 100 1.38 -12.23 7.70
N GLU A 101 1.08 -13.29 6.96
CA GLU A 101 0.38 -14.46 7.47
C GLU A 101 1.19 -15.17 8.56
N ASP A 102 2.46 -15.46 8.27
CA ASP A 102 3.38 -16.12 9.21
C ASP A 102 3.60 -15.29 10.48
N ALA A 103 3.63 -13.96 10.35
CA ALA A 103 3.78 -13.03 11.48
C ALA A 103 2.46 -12.74 12.23
N GLY A 104 1.31 -13.22 11.75
CA GLY A 104 -0.01 -12.95 12.35
C GLY A 104 -0.51 -11.50 12.16
N TYR A 105 -0.01 -10.78 11.16
CA TYR A 105 -0.40 -9.41 10.86
C TYR A 105 -1.56 -9.36 9.85
N GLY A 106 -2.73 -9.85 10.26
CA GLY A 106 -3.91 -10.02 9.39
C GLY A 106 -4.32 -8.76 8.60
N ARG A 107 -4.35 -7.60 9.26
CA ARG A 107 -4.63 -6.31 8.56
C ARG A 107 -3.63 -6.03 7.44
N PHE A 108 -2.35 -6.33 7.65
CA PHE A 108 -1.28 -6.09 6.69
C PHE A 108 -1.31 -7.13 5.57
N GLN A 109 -1.58 -8.40 5.90
CA GLN A 109 -1.81 -9.47 4.93
C GLN A 109 -2.94 -9.11 3.98
N ILE A 110 -4.09 -8.67 4.50
CA ILE A 110 -5.24 -8.23 3.68
C ILE A 110 -4.80 -7.10 2.75
N TRP A 111 -4.10 -6.10 3.26
CA TRP A 111 -3.67 -4.98 2.43
C TRP A 111 -2.73 -5.40 1.28
N ALA A 112 -1.77 -6.30 1.56
CA ALA A 112 -0.90 -6.85 0.53
C ALA A 112 -1.70 -7.62 -0.55
N LEU A 113 -2.65 -8.47 -0.13
CA LEU A 113 -3.53 -9.22 -1.04
C LEU A 113 -4.39 -8.30 -1.92
N LEU A 114 -4.91 -7.19 -1.39
CA LEU A 114 -5.67 -6.22 -2.19
C LEU A 114 -4.84 -5.65 -3.32
N LEU A 115 -3.58 -5.27 -3.03
CA LEU A 115 -2.68 -4.73 -4.02
C LEU A 115 -2.23 -5.81 -5.02
N GLU A 116 -2.05 -7.06 -4.59
CA GLU A 116 -1.71 -8.18 -5.46
C GLU A 116 -2.84 -8.44 -6.47
N ALA A 117 -4.08 -8.42 -6.00
CA ALA A 117 -5.26 -8.57 -6.85
C ALA A 117 -5.34 -7.44 -7.90
N LEU A 118 -5.06 -6.19 -7.51
CA LEU A 118 -5.00 -5.06 -8.43
C LEU A 118 -3.86 -5.19 -9.45
N ALA A 119 -2.70 -5.66 -9.01
CA ALA A 119 -1.57 -5.90 -9.91
C ALA A 119 -1.89 -6.96 -10.96
N HIS A 120 -2.51 -8.09 -10.57
CA HIS A 120 -2.97 -9.11 -11.52
C HIS A 120 -4.04 -8.58 -12.47
N HIS A 121 -4.97 -7.74 -11.98
CA HIS A 121 -5.98 -7.15 -12.83
C HIS A 121 -5.37 -6.24 -13.90
N MET A 122 -4.33 -5.47 -13.56
CA MET A 122 -3.59 -4.62 -14.53
C MET A 122 -2.82 -5.43 -15.57
N GLU A 123 -2.34 -6.63 -15.22
CA GLU A 123 -1.73 -7.58 -16.15
C GLU A 123 -2.77 -8.34 -17.01
N ASN A 124 -4.05 -7.98 -16.91
CA ASN A 124 -5.19 -8.66 -17.53
C ASN A 124 -5.40 -10.12 -17.06
N ASP A 125 -4.71 -10.55 -15.99
CA ASP A 125 -4.90 -11.86 -15.36
C ASP A 125 -6.08 -11.81 -14.38
N THR A 126 -7.27 -11.59 -14.94
CA THR A 126 -8.52 -11.49 -14.16
C THR A 126 -8.82 -12.74 -13.33
N PRO A 127 -8.62 -13.99 -13.82
CA PRO A 127 -8.82 -15.18 -12.99
C PRO A 127 -7.98 -15.13 -11.70
N ARG A 128 -6.68 -14.83 -11.81
CA ARG A 128 -5.80 -14.77 -10.65
C ARG A 128 -6.13 -13.59 -9.73
N ALA A 129 -6.45 -12.43 -10.31
CA ALA A 129 -6.90 -11.27 -9.55
C ALA A 129 -8.12 -11.58 -8.67
N LEU A 130 -9.09 -12.34 -9.20
CA LEU A 130 -10.28 -12.74 -8.45
C LEU A 130 -9.98 -13.78 -7.37
N THR A 131 -9.14 -14.78 -7.65
CA THR A 131 -8.71 -15.75 -6.61
C THR A 131 -8.04 -15.06 -5.43
N VAL A 132 -7.15 -14.10 -5.70
CA VAL A 132 -6.48 -13.33 -4.63
C VAL A 132 -7.49 -12.44 -3.89
N LEU A 133 -8.41 -11.80 -4.60
CA LEU A 133 -9.46 -10.97 -4.00
C LEU A 133 -10.40 -11.77 -3.10
N GLU A 134 -10.79 -12.98 -3.49
CA GLU A 134 -11.61 -13.90 -2.68
C GLU A 134 -10.91 -14.24 -1.35
N ARG A 135 -9.60 -14.51 -1.40
CA ARG A 135 -8.80 -14.72 -0.19
C ARG A 135 -8.80 -13.49 0.72
N ALA A 136 -8.62 -12.29 0.15
CA ALA A 136 -8.66 -11.05 0.92
C ALA A 136 -10.03 -10.82 1.58
N LEU A 137 -11.12 -11.10 0.88
CA LEU A 137 -12.49 -10.97 1.40
C LEU A 137 -12.77 -11.97 2.53
N ALA A 138 -12.33 -13.22 2.39
CA ALA A 138 -12.50 -14.25 3.41
C ALA A 138 -11.83 -13.87 4.74
N LEU A 139 -10.68 -13.21 4.68
CA LEU A 139 -9.97 -12.70 5.87
C LEU A 139 -10.60 -11.41 6.41
N ALA A 140 -11.04 -10.50 5.54
CA ALA A 140 -11.50 -9.19 5.96
C ALA A 140 -12.93 -9.15 6.52
N LEU A 141 -13.83 -10.02 6.05
CA LEU A 141 -15.23 -10.00 6.45
C LEU A 141 -15.45 -10.31 7.95
N PRO A 142 -14.83 -11.35 8.53
CA PRO A 142 -14.97 -11.63 9.97
C PRO A 142 -14.37 -10.52 10.85
N GLU A 143 -13.33 -9.85 10.38
CA GLU A 143 -12.59 -8.83 11.14
C GLU A 143 -13.10 -7.40 10.91
N GLY A 144 -14.03 -7.20 9.98
CA GLY A 144 -14.62 -5.88 9.70
C GLY A 144 -13.70 -4.92 8.94
N TYR A 145 -12.71 -5.42 8.18
CA TYR A 145 -11.75 -4.58 7.44
C TYR A 145 -12.24 -4.10 6.06
N THR A 146 -13.55 -3.94 5.89
CA THR A 146 -14.16 -3.52 4.61
C THR A 146 -13.66 -2.15 4.13
N ARG A 147 -13.25 -1.27 5.04
CA ARG A 147 -12.69 0.05 4.71
C ARG A 147 -11.42 -0.03 3.85
N LEU A 148 -10.59 -1.07 4.01
CA LEU A 148 -9.35 -1.21 3.22
C LEU A 148 -9.65 -1.33 1.72
N PHE A 149 -10.76 -1.96 1.35
CA PHE A 149 -11.18 -2.08 -0.05
C PHE A 149 -11.63 -0.75 -0.61
N ALA A 150 -12.38 0.03 0.19
CA ALA A 150 -12.85 1.35 -0.21
C ALA A 150 -11.70 2.36 -0.35
N ASP A 151 -10.68 2.26 0.49
CA ASP A 151 -9.49 3.11 0.44
C ASP A 151 -8.68 2.92 -0.86
N GLU A 152 -8.82 1.78 -1.56
CA GLU A 152 -8.21 1.55 -2.88
C GLU A 152 -9.01 2.13 -4.06
N GLY A 153 -10.25 2.59 -3.82
CA GLY A 153 -11.01 3.40 -4.76
C GLY A 153 -11.43 2.71 -6.06
N ALA A 154 -11.37 3.43 -7.17
CA ALA A 154 -11.96 3.03 -8.46
C ALA A 154 -11.43 1.69 -9.02
N PRO A 155 -10.12 1.38 -8.98
CA PRO A 155 -9.59 0.08 -9.42
C PRO A 155 -10.21 -1.10 -8.65
N MET A 156 -10.31 -0.99 -7.32
CA MET A 156 -10.90 -2.05 -6.49
C MET A 156 -12.41 -2.18 -6.75
N ALA A 157 -13.11 -1.07 -6.93
CA ALA A 157 -14.52 -1.10 -7.30
C ALA A 157 -14.77 -1.79 -8.65
N ALA A 158 -13.87 -1.62 -9.63
CA ALA A 158 -13.96 -2.31 -10.92
C ALA A 158 -13.75 -3.82 -10.75
N LEU A 159 -12.75 -4.23 -9.97
CA LEU A 159 -12.47 -5.64 -9.73
C LEU A 159 -13.59 -6.33 -8.94
N LEU A 160 -14.16 -5.65 -7.93
CA LEU A 160 -15.33 -6.16 -7.18
C LEU A 160 -16.55 -6.36 -8.08
N ARG A 161 -16.81 -5.45 -9.04
CA ARG A 161 -17.88 -5.65 -10.03
C ARG A 161 -17.62 -6.85 -10.95
N ALA A 162 -16.37 -7.05 -11.35
CA ALA A 162 -15.99 -8.22 -12.14
C ALA A 162 -16.22 -9.54 -11.37
N ALA A 163 -16.02 -9.54 -10.05
CA ALA A 163 -16.32 -10.68 -9.19
C ALA A 163 -17.84 -10.97 -9.13
N GLN A 164 -18.68 -9.93 -9.02
CA GLN A 164 -20.14 -10.07 -8.97
C GLN A 164 -20.75 -10.61 -10.27
N GLY A 165 -20.13 -10.36 -11.43
CA GLY A 165 -20.58 -10.87 -12.72
C GLY A 165 -20.33 -12.36 -12.96
N ARG A 166 -19.67 -13.07 -12.03
CA ARG A 166 -19.40 -14.52 -12.08
C ARG A 166 -20.25 -15.35 -11.12
N GLY A 167 -21.04 -14.68 -10.26
CA GLY A 167 -21.96 -15.32 -9.30
C GLY A 167 -23.33 -15.59 -9.87
#